data_AF-A0A7V6U971-F1
#
_entry.id   AF-A0A7V6U971-F1
#
_cell.length_a   1.000
_cell.length_b   1.000
_cell.length_c   1.000
_cell.angle_alpha   90.00
_cell.angle_beta   90.00
_cell.angle_gamma   90.00
#
_symmetry.space_group_name_H-M   'P 1'
#
loop_
_entity.id
_entity.type
_entity.pdbx_description
1 polymer ?
#
loop_
_entity_poly.entity_id
_entity_poly.type
_entity_poly.pdbx_seq_one_letter_code
_entity_poly.pdbx_strand_id
1 'polypeptide(L)'
;MPTKAIIRNGRHYTQVNSMANSVYTLIWNQVKFKDLVNHWAEEAVNDMGSRLIVSGIGEGIFAPDRDVTRAEFAAIIVRALGLKPESGKPI
;
A
#
# COMPACT_ATOMS: atom_id res chain seq x y z
N MET A 1 -7.15 7.52 -2.70
CA MET A 1 -7.67 8.32 -3.84
C MET A 1 -8.53 7.37 -4.66
N PRO A 2 -9.82 7.66 -4.96
CA PRO A 2 -10.67 6.68 -5.59
C PRO A 2 -10.34 6.61 -7.08
N THR A 3 -9.43 5.69 -7.43
CA THR A 3 -9.22 5.26 -8.80
C THR A 3 -10.41 4.40 -9.19
N LYS A 4 -11.26 4.89 -10.10
CA LYS A 4 -12.30 4.04 -10.69
C LYS A 4 -11.70 3.29 -11.87
N ALA A 5 -11.60 1.97 -11.75
CA ALA A 5 -11.32 1.09 -12.88
C ALA A 5 -12.61 0.98 -13.70
N ILE A 6 -12.59 1.49 -14.93
CA ILE A 6 -13.70 1.42 -15.89
C ILE A 6 -13.27 0.50 -17.04
N ILE A 7 -14.06 -0.54 -17.29
CA ILE A 7 -13.87 -1.44 -18.43
C ILE A 7 -14.77 -0.95 -19.55
N ARG A 8 -14.19 -0.55 -20.70
CA ARG A 8 -14.95 -0.19 -21.90
C ARG A 8 -14.34 -0.90 -23.10
N ASN A 9 -15.14 -1.74 -23.77
CA ASN A 9 -14.75 -2.48 -24.98
C ASN A 9 -13.45 -3.30 -24.83
N GLY A 10 -13.28 -4.03 -23.72
CA GLY A 10 -12.11 -4.90 -23.48
C GLY A 10 -10.81 -4.16 -23.15
N ARG A 11 -10.83 -2.82 -23.04
CA ARG A 11 -9.69 -2.01 -22.59
C ARG A 11 -9.92 -1.53 -21.16
N HIS A 12 -8.88 -1.70 -20.34
CA HIS A 12 -8.83 -1.26 -18.95
C HIS A 12 -8.54 0.23 -18.91
N TYR A 13 -9.48 1.05 -18.44
CA TYR A 13 -9.29 2.48 -18.21
C TYR A 13 -9.25 2.75 -16.70
N THR A 14 -8.38 3.65 -16.27
CA THR A 14 -8.34 4.15 -14.90
C THR A 14 -8.70 5.63 -14.91
N GLN A 15 -9.81 5.99 -14.27
CA GLN A 15 -10.11 7.40 -14.02
C GLN A 15 -9.44 7.82 -12.70
N VAL A 16 -8.45 8.70 -12.80
CA VAL A 16 -7.73 9.26 -11.65
C VAL A 16 -8.33 10.63 -11.35
N ASN A 17 -9.07 10.73 -10.24
CA ASN A 17 -9.52 12.01 -9.71
C ASN A 17 -8.49 12.50 -8.70
N SER A 18 -7.74 13.54 -9.07
CA SER A 18 -6.77 14.21 -8.21
C SER A 18 -7.15 15.68 -8.02
N MET A 19 -6.96 16.18 -6.80
CA MET A 19 -7.07 17.61 -6.49
C MET A 19 -5.82 18.40 -6.89
N ALA A 20 -4.77 17.73 -7.36
CA ALA A 20 -3.49 18.31 -7.73
C ALA A 20 -3.06 17.90 -9.14
N ASN A 21 -2.39 18.81 -9.86
CA ASN A 21 -1.74 18.54 -11.14
C ASN A 21 -0.36 17.92 -10.88
N SER A 22 -0.25 16.59 -10.99
CA SER A 22 1.04 15.89 -10.82
C SER A 22 1.17 14.71 -11.80
N VAL A 23 2.37 14.15 -11.90
CA VAL A 23 2.64 12.93 -12.68
C VAL A 23 2.18 11.72 -11.87
N TYR A 24 1.32 10.88 -12.46
CA TYR A 24 0.81 9.66 -11.84
C TYR A 24 1.35 8.44 -12.57
N THR A 25 1.74 7.42 -11.80
CA THR A 25 2.08 6.09 -12.33
C THR A 25 1.01 5.09 -11.91
N LEU A 26 0.60 4.27 -12.87
CA LEU A 26 -0.23 3.10 -12.58
C LEU A 26 0.68 1.98 -12.07
N ILE A 27 0.46 1.56 -10.82
CA ILE A 27 1.10 0.38 -10.25
C ILE A 27 0.08 -0.75 -10.20
N TRP A 28 0.41 -1.89 -10.81
CA TRP A 28 -0.32 -3.13 -10.64
C TRP A 28 0.49 -4.05 -9.73
N ASN A 29 0.10 -4.10 -8.46
CA ASN A 29 0.77 -4.91 -7.45
C ASN A 29 -0.29 -5.58 -6.58
N GLN A 30 -0.57 -6.85 -6.87
CA GLN A 30 -1.52 -7.63 -6.08
C GLN A 30 -0.75 -8.47 -5.06
N VAL A 31 -0.87 -8.11 -3.79
CA VAL A 31 -0.22 -8.82 -2.69
C VAL A 31 -1.23 -9.74 -2.00
N LYS A 32 -0.81 -10.98 -1.76
CA LYS A 32 -1.51 -11.95 -0.91
C LYS A 32 -0.49 -12.66 -0.03
N PHE A 33 -0.63 -12.52 1.28
CA PHE A 33 0.22 -13.23 2.23
C PHE A 33 -0.38 -14.59 2.59
N LYS A 34 0.47 -15.62 2.67
CA LYS A 34 0.06 -17.01 2.88
C LYS A 34 -0.49 -17.27 4.28
N ASP A 35 0.06 -16.58 5.26
CA ASP A 35 -0.25 -16.71 6.69
C ASP A 35 -1.42 -15.82 7.14
N LEU A 36 -2.06 -15.11 6.20
CA LEU A 36 -3.24 -14.32 6.46
C LEU A 36 -4.54 -15.02 6.06
N VAL A 37 -4.49 -16.19 5.43
CA VAL A 37 -5.70 -16.92 5.01
C VAL A 37 -6.59 -17.24 6.21
N ASN A 38 -7.84 -16.75 6.18
CA ASN A 38 -8.83 -16.84 7.27
C ASN A 38 -8.50 -15.99 8.52
N HIS A 39 -7.50 -15.12 8.46
CA HIS A 39 -7.20 -14.17 9.54
C HIS A 39 -8.07 -12.92 9.39
N TRP A 40 -8.55 -12.33 10.49
CA TRP A 40 -9.43 -11.14 10.44
C TRP A 40 -8.80 -9.94 9.71
N ALA A 41 -7.47 -9.85 9.72
CA ALA A 41 -6.71 -8.79 9.07
C ALA A 41 -6.40 -9.04 7.59
N GLU A 42 -6.82 -10.18 7.02
CA GLU A 42 -6.47 -10.61 5.66
C GLU A 42 -6.74 -9.52 4.62
N GLU A 43 -7.98 -9.02 4.59
CA GLU A 43 -8.42 -8.02 3.61
C GLU A 43 -7.64 -6.71 3.78
N ALA A 44 -7.53 -6.21 5.00
CA ALA A 44 -6.88 -4.94 5.30
C ALA A 44 -5.39 -4.98 4.97
N VAL A 45 -4.69 -6.05 5.34
CA VAL A 45 -3.25 -6.16 5.12
C VAL A 45 -2.94 -6.42 3.65
N ASN A 46 -3.74 -7.23 2.95
CA ASN A 46 -3.55 -7.44 1.52
C ASN A 46 -3.83 -6.15 0.71
N ASP A 47 -4.82 -5.33 1.09
CA ASP A 47 -5.03 -3.99 0.49
C ASP A 47 -3.81 -3.08 0.73
N MET A 48 -3.37 -2.97 1.99
CA MET A 48 -2.23 -2.14 2.34
C MET A 48 -0.94 -2.61 1.65
N GLY A 49 -0.72 -3.91 1.53
CA GLY A 49 0.44 -4.49 0.84
C GLY A 49 0.39 -4.21 -0.66
N SER A 50 -0.79 -4.34 -1.26
CA SER A 50 -1.02 -4.03 -2.68
C SER A 50 -0.75 -2.54 -2.98
N ARG A 51 -1.00 -1.67 -1.99
CA ARG A 51 -0.73 -0.22 -2.04
C ARG A 51 0.68 0.18 -1.60
N LEU A 52 1.58 -0.78 -1.37
CA LEU A 52 2.96 -0.56 -0.93
C LEU A 52 3.08 0.15 0.44
N ILE A 53 2.05 0.07 1.28
CA ILE A 53 2.02 0.68 2.61
C ILE A 53 2.73 -0.22 3.63
N VAL A 54 2.45 -1.52 3.56
CA VAL A 54 3.07 -2.55 4.41
C VAL A 54 3.84 -3.56 3.57
N SER A 55 4.85 -4.17 4.18
CA SER A 55 5.62 -5.27 3.61
C SER A 55 5.67 -6.41 4.62
N GLY A 56 5.62 -7.65 4.13
CA GLY A 56 5.83 -8.82 4.97
C GLY A 56 7.30 -8.99 5.37
N ILE A 57 7.57 -10.09 6.08
CA ILE A 57 8.91 -10.45 6.56
C ILE A 57 9.72 -11.28 5.54
N GLY A 58 9.12 -11.63 4.40
CA GLY A 58 9.74 -12.42 3.34
C GLY A 58 8.87 -13.60 2.91
N GLU A 59 9.19 -14.21 1.76
CA GLU A 59 8.59 -15.48 1.28
C GLU A 59 7.05 -15.53 1.16
N GLY A 60 6.40 -14.36 1.13
CA GLY A 60 4.95 -14.22 1.12
C GLY A 60 4.31 -14.34 2.52
N ILE A 61 5.05 -14.04 3.59
CA ILE A 61 4.62 -14.10 4.99
C ILE A 61 4.56 -12.68 5.56
N PHE A 62 3.47 -12.35 6.26
CA PHE A 62 3.30 -11.06 6.93
C PHE A 62 3.66 -11.10 8.43
N ALA A 63 3.37 -12.22 9.09
CA ALA A 63 3.37 -12.46 10.53
C ALA A 63 2.35 -11.60 11.29
N PRO A 64 1.03 -11.83 11.11
CA PRO A 64 -0.02 -10.97 11.65
C PRO A 64 -0.08 -10.90 13.18
N ASP A 65 0.35 -11.95 13.87
CA ASP A 65 0.35 -12.04 15.33
C ASP A 65 1.68 -11.56 15.95
N ARG A 66 2.64 -11.10 15.14
CA ARG A 66 3.91 -10.56 15.63
C ARG A 66 3.70 -9.14 16.16
N ASP A 67 4.31 -8.86 17.30
CA ASP A 67 4.38 -7.49 17.83
C ASP A 67 5.04 -6.53 16.83
N VAL A 68 4.37 -5.39 16.64
CA VAL A 68 4.88 -4.28 15.84
C VAL A 68 5.70 -3.34 16.71
N THR A 69 6.88 -2.96 16.23
CA THR A 69 7.70 -1.95 16.90
C THR A 69 7.15 -0.54 16.63
N ARG A 70 7.46 0.41 17.52
CA ARG A 70 7.10 1.83 17.34
C ARG A 70 7.62 2.41 16.02
N ALA A 71 8.82 1.98 15.59
CA ALA A 71 9.42 2.43 14.34
C ALA A 71 8.68 1.89 13.12
N GLU A 72 8.31 0.61 13.12
CA GLU A 72 7.51 0.02 12.04
C GLU A 72 6.14 0.68 11.93
N PHE A 73 5.47 0.91 13.06
CA PHE A 73 4.16 1.58 13.09
C PHE A 73 4.26 3.01 12.52
N ALA A 74 5.26 3.80 12.94
CA ALA A 74 5.48 5.13 12.39
C ALA A 74 5.75 5.10 10.88
N ALA A 75 6.56 4.14 10.41
CA ALA A 75 6.85 3.98 8.99
C ALA A 75 5.58 3.65 8.17
N ILE A 76 4.67 2.83 8.70
CA ILE A 76 3.38 2.53 8.07
C ILE A 76 2.54 3.81 7.92
N ILE A 77 2.45 4.63 8.97
CA ILE A 77 1.69 5.90 8.93
C ILE A 77 2.29 6.85 7.89
N VAL A 78 3.61 7.04 7.90
CA VAL A 78 4.32 7.90 6.95
C VAL A 78 4.02 7.49 5.50
N ARG A 79 4.07 6.18 5.20
CA ARG A 79 3.73 5.64 3.86
C ARG A 79 2.25 5.80 3.53
N ALA A 80 1.35 5.48 4.47
CA ALA A 80 -0.09 5.57 4.27
C ALA A 80 -0.55 7.00 3.96
N LEU A 81 0.10 7.99 4.57
CA LEU A 81 -0.16 9.41 4.35
C LEU A 81 0.62 9.98 3.14
N GLY A 82 1.51 9.20 2.52
CA GLY A 82 2.34 9.65 1.41
C GLY A 82 3.31 10.79 1.78
N LEU A 83 3.74 10.84 3.04
CA LEU A 83 4.64 11.89 3.52
C LEU A 83 6.05 11.64 2.97
N LYS A 84 6.68 12.70 2.48
CA LYS A 84 8.09 12.66 2.10
C LYS A 84 8.93 12.87 3.36
N PRO A 85 10.02 12.11 3.54
CA PRO A 85 10.98 12.45 4.58
C PRO A 85 11.46 13.87 4.34
N GLU A 86 11.46 14.70 5.37
CA GLU A 86 12.14 15.99 5.28
C GLU A 86 13.62 15.72 5.03
N SER A 87 14.17 16.34 4.01
CA SER A 87 15.61 16.36 3.78
C SER A 87 16.22 17.09 4.96
N GLY A 88 16.69 16.35 5.97
CA GLY A 88 17.42 16.93 7.08
C GLY A 88 18.55 17.79 6.51
N LYS A 89 18.65 19.05 6.94
CA LYS A 89 19.84 19.85 6.65
C LYS A 89 21.04 19.04 7.15
N PRO A 90 22.07 18.80 6.31
CA PRO A 90 23.31 18.22 6.80
C PRO A 90 23.82 19.13 7.92
N ILE A 91 24.07 18.54 9.09
CA ILE A 91 24.82 19.17 10.18
C ILE A 91 26.30 19.20 9.85
#